data_AF-A0A7X8F826-F1
#
_entry.id   AF-A0A7X8F826-F1
#
_cell.length_a   1.000
_cell.length_b   1.000
_cell.length_c   1.000
_cell.angle_alpha   90.00
_cell.angle_beta   90.00
_cell.angle_gamma   90.00
#
_symmetry.space_group_name_H-M   'P 1'
#
loop_
_entity.id
_entity.type
_entity.pdbx_description
1 polymer ?
#
loop_
_entity_poly.entity_id
_entity_poly.type
_entity_poly.pdbx_seq_one_letter_code
_entity_poly.pdbx_strand_id
1 'polypeptide(L)'
;MKKHNFNAGPSILPREVIEKTAQAVLNFNDSGLSVLEISHRSKDFQAVVDEAISLFKEILSIPEGYSVLFLGGGASMQFCMVPYNLMESKAAYLNTGTWASKALKEAKGFGEVVEVASSKAANFNYIPKDYVIPADADYFHITTNNTIFGTEILKDIDSPVPLVADMSSDIFSRPIDVSKYALIYGGAQKNLAPAGLAFVIVKEEVLGKVTRHIPSMLNYKIHIDNGSMFNTPPVLPVYSALETLHWIKSIGGLKEMEKRNIRKATLLYDEIDRNSLFTGTAVKEDRSRMNVCFVMKPEYAHLEDEFLKFTSEHGMVGIKGHRSVGGFRASIYNALPIESVQALVDCMQAFETLKK
;
A
#
# COMPACT_ATOMS: atom_id res chain seq x y z
N MET A 1 0.35 28.50 -9.65
CA MET A 1 -0.19 27.26 -10.22
C MET A 1 -0.29 26.21 -9.12
N LYS A 2 -1.42 25.50 -9.01
CA LYS A 2 -1.61 24.42 -8.03
C LYS A 2 -0.68 23.25 -8.35
N LYS A 3 -0.08 22.63 -7.32
CA LYS A 3 0.72 21.40 -7.49
C LYS A 3 -0.16 20.17 -7.26
N HIS A 4 -0.02 19.17 -8.13
CA HIS A 4 -0.75 17.91 -8.09
C HIS A 4 0.26 16.78 -7.83
N ASN A 5 0.23 16.22 -6.63
CA ASN A 5 1.26 15.29 -6.15
C ASN A 5 0.88 13.82 -6.41
N PHE A 6 1.44 13.23 -7.45
CA PHE A 6 1.27 11.82 -7.86
C PHE A 6 2.38 10.89 -7.36
N ASN A 7 3.20 11.34 -6.40
CA ASN A 7 4.26 10.50 -5.85
C ASN A 7 3.72 9.17 -5.32
N ALA A 8 4.45 8.09 -5.62
CA ALA A 8 4.04 6.73 -5.28
C ALA A 8 4.35 6.32 -3.82
N GLY A 9 5.05 7.17 -3.07
CA GLY A 9 5.53 6.88 -1.72
C GLY A 9 6.83 7.64 -1.42
N PRO A 10 6.84 8.61 -0.49
CA PRO A 10 5.70 9.11 0.28
C PRO A 10 4.60 9.72 -0.61
N SER A 11 3.34 9.39 -0.34
CA SER A 11 2.18 9.89 -1.05
C SER A 11 1.67 11.22 -0.49
N ILE A 12 0.68 11.81 -1.17
CA ILE A 12 -0.15 12.87 -0.59
C ILE A 12 -1.01 12.32 0.57
N LEU A 13 -1.24 13.15 1.59
CA LEU A 13 -2.19 12.91 2.68
C LEU A 13 -3.36 13.90 2.58
N PRO A 14 -4.54 13.58 3.15
CA PRO A 14 -5.65 14.52 3.20
C PRO A 14 -5.22 15.81 3.90
N ARG A 15 -5.73 16.96 3.45
CA ARG A 15 -5.31 18.26 3.99
C ARG A 15 -5.59 18.38 5.49
N GLU A 16 -6.77 17.95 5.92
CA GLU A 16 -7.15 17.95 7.34
C GLU A 16 -6.24 17.07 8.21
N VAL A 17 -5.76 15.94 7.68
CA VAL A 17 -4.82 15.06 8.38
C VAL A 17 -3.48 15.77 8.60
N ILE A 18 -2.98 16.47 7.57
CA ILE A 18 -1.74 17.26 7.69
C ILE A 18 -1.90 18.35 8.75
N GLU A 19 -3.01 19.08 8.72
CA GLU A 19 -3.27 20.19 9.64
C GLU A 19 -3.40 19.70 11.09
N LYS A 20 -4.16 18.64 11.34
CA LYS A 20 -4.27 18.04 12.67
C LYS A 20 -2.96 17.45 13.17
N THR A 21 -2.22 16.76 12.30
CA THR A 21 -0.88 16.24 12.63
C THR A 21 0.07 17.38 13.02
N ALA A 22 0.06 18.49 12.28
CA ALA A 22 0.85 19.67 12.61
C ALA A 22 0.40 20.30 13.94
N GLN A 23 -0.90 20.38 14.19
CA GLN A 23 -1.42 20.91 15.45
C GLN A 23 -0.99 20.05 16.65
N ALA A 24 -1.03 18.72 16.54
CA ALA A 24 -0.57 17.82 17.59
C ALA A 24 0.94 17.94 17.87
N VAL A 25 1.74 18.30 16.87
CA VAL A 25 3.15 18.64 17.08
C VAL A 25 3.30 19.92 17.89
N LEU A 26 2.44 20.91 17.69
CA LEU A 26 2.52 22.20 18.39
C LEU A 26 1.94 22.14 19.81
N ASN A 27 0.77 21.49 19.96
CA ASN A 27 0.08 21.34 21.23
C ASN A 27 -0.90 20.16 21.13
N PHE A 28 -0.48 19.01 21.64
CA PHE A 28 -1.28 17.78 21.62
C PHE A 28 -2.41 17.85 22.64
N ASN A 29 -3.65 17.74 22.17
CA ASN A 29 -4.87 17.74 23.00
C ASN A 29 -4.94 18.88 24.02
N ASP A 30 -4.49 20.07 23.63
CA ASP A 30 -4.44 21.27 24.48
C ASP A 30 -3.69 21.08 25.82
N SER A 31 -2.80 20.08 25.89
CA SER A 31 -2.02 19.74 27.10
C SER A 31 -0.88 20.72 27.40
N GLY A 32 -0.51 21.55 26.43
CA GLY A 32 0.70 22.38 26.45
C GLY A 32 1.97 21.60 26.09
N LEU A 33 1.87 20.33 25.67
CA LEU A 33 3.00 19.48 25.29
C LEU A 33 2.86 19.01 23.84
N SER A 34 3.99 18.72 23.18
CA SER A 34 3.99 18.11 21.85
C SER A 34 3.69 16.61 21.90
N VAL A 35 2.99 16.07 20.89
CA VAL A 35 2.88 14.60 20.69
C VAL A 35 4.24 13.92 20.53
N LEU A 36 5.28 14.68 20.20
CA LEU A 36 6.67 14.21 20.09
C LEU A 36 7.37 14.07 21.44
N GLU A 37 6.85 14.71 22.48
CA GLU A 37 7.48 14.82 23.80
C GLU A 37 6.78 13.97 24.86
N ILE A 38 5.53 13.56 24.60
CA ILE A 38 4.80 12.68 25.52
C ILE A 38 5.38 11.25 25.48
N SER A 39 5.41 10.62 26.65
CA SER A 39 5.81 9.21 26.75
C SER A 39 4.82 8.32 26.01
N HIS A 40 5.31 7.38 25.21
CA HIS A 40 4.47 6.34 24.60
C HIS A 40 3.77 5.44 25.63
N ARG A 41 4.18 5.48 26.91
CA ARG A 41 3.52 4.77 28.01
C ARG A 41 2.47 5.62 28.74
N SER A 42 2.30 6.89 28.36
CA SER A 42 1.29 7.74 28.97
C SER A 42 -0.11 7.28 28.57
N LYS A 43 -1.11 7.58 29.42
CA LYS A 43 -2.53 7.33 29.08
C LYS A 43 -2.95 8.08 27.83
N ASP A 44 -2.39 9.27 27.60
CA ASP A 44 -2.75 10.11 26.46
C ASP A 44 -2.28 9.49 25.13
N PHE A 45 -1.08 8.92 25.08
CA PHE A 45 -0.62 8.24 23.86
C PHE A 45 -1.22 6.84 23.71
N GLN A 46 -1.45 6.12 24.80
CA GLN A 46 -2.17 4.84 24.76
C GLN A 46 -3.54 4.99 24.11
N ALA A 47 -4.29 6.05 24.46
CA ALA A 47 -5.59 6.34 23.84
C ALA A 47 -5.50 6.52 22.32
N VAL A 48 -4.45 7.16 21.80
CA VAL A 48 -4.21 7.30 20.35
C VAL A 48 -4.06 5.93 19.68
N VAL A 49 -3.26 5.04 20.28
CA VAL A 49 -3.03 3.69 19.74
C VAL A 49 -4.31 2.86 19.80
N ASP A 50 -5.02 2.87 20.93
CA ASP A 50 -6.24 2.10 21.13
C ASP A 50 -7.35 2.53 20.16
N GLU A 51 -7.52 3.85 19.98
CA GLU A 51 -8.49 4.39 19.03
C GLU A 51 -8.12 4.04 17.60
N ALA A 52 -6.84 4.13 17.23
CA ALA A 52 -6.38 3.74 15.90
C ALA A 52 -6.63 2.25 15.62
N ILE A 53 -6.36 1.37 16.60
CA ILE A 53 -6.68 -0.07 16.50
C ILE A 53 -8.19 -0.27 16.35
N SER A 54 -9.00 0.41 17.15
CA SER A 54 -10.47 0.32 17.11
C SER A 54 -11.00 0.74 15.73
N LEU A 55 -10.52 1.85 15.18
CA LEU A 55 -10.94 2.31 13.86
C LEU A 55 -10.45 1.40 12.73
N PHE A 56 -9.24 0.82 12.83
CA PHE A 56 -8.80 -0.23 11.90
C PHE A 56 -9.79 -1.39 11.88
N LYS A 57 -10.17 -1.88 13.07
CA LYS A 57 -11.12 -2.98 13.23
C LYS A 57 -12.49 -2.64 12.67
N GLU A 58 -13.00 -1.44 12.97
CA GLU A 58 -14.30 -0.97 12.46
C GLU A 58 -14.29 -0.82 10.93
N ILE A 59 -13.34 -0.07 10.37
CA ILE A 59 -13.31 0.31 8.95
C ILE A 59 -13.11 -0.90 8.05
N LEU A 60 -12.25 -1.84 8.44
CA LEU A 60 -11.98 -3.06 7.67
C LEU A 60 -12.90 -4.22 8.07
N SER A 61 -13.81 -4.02 9.03
CA SER A 61 -14.67 -5.09 9.56
C SER A 61 -13.84 -6.32 9.99
N ILE A 62 -12.75 -6.07 10.72
CA ILE A 62 -11.80 -7.11 11.15
C ILE A 62 -12.52 -8.03 12.14
N PRO A 63 -12.59 -9.35 11.89
CA PRO A 63 -13.26 -10.28 12.79
C PRO A 63 -12.49 -10.49 14.10
N GLU A 64 -13.14 -11.11 15.09
CA GLU A 64 -12.50 -11.53 16.33
C GLU A 64 -11.33 -12.51 16.08
N GLY A 65 -10.38 -12.56 17.01
CA GLY A 65 -9.18 -13.37 16.89
C GLY A 65 -8.06 -12.74 16.06
N TYR A 66 -8.22 -11.48 15.65
CA TYR A 66 -7.19 -10.69 14.97
C TYR A 66 -6.64 -9.56 15.86
N SER A 67 -5.33 -9.40 15.78
CA SER A 67 -4.58 -8.28 16.36
C SER A 67 -4.15 -7.29 15.28
N VAL A 68 -4.15 -6.00 15.62
CA VAL A 68 -3.64 -4.91 14.78
C VAL A 68 -2.40 -4.33 15.45
N LEU A 69 -1.28 -4.28 14.72
CA LEU A 69 0.00 -3.83 15.22
C LEU A 69 0.51 -2.61 14.44
N PHE A 70 1.17 -1.71 15.15
CA PHE A 70 1.88 -0.56 14.60
C PHE A 70 3.37 -0.67 14.88
N LEU A 71 4.16 -0.92 13.83
CA LEU A 71 5.57 -1.29 13.93
C LEU A 71 6.47 -0.30 13.16
N GLY A 72 7.74 -0.21 13.55
CA GLY A 72 8.78 0.47 12.77
C GLY A 72 9.32 -0.40 11.62
N GLY A 73 10.22 0.18 10.81
CA GLY A 73 11.00 -0.56 9.79
C GLY A 73 10.33 -0.75 8.42
N GLY A 74 9.04 -0.38 8.28
CA GLY A 74 8.32 -0.41 7.00
C GLY A 74 8.02 -1.83 6.49
N ALA A 75 7.41 -1.92 5.30
CA ALA A 75 7.06 -3.20 4.67
C ALA A 75 8.26 -4.14 4.46
N SER A 76 9.45 -3.59 4.18
CA SER A 76 10.65 -4.40 3.97
C SER A 76 11.05 -5.20 5.22
N MET A 77 10.81 -4.67 6.43
CA MET A 77 11.03 -5.44 7.66
C MET A 77 10.06 -6.62 7.76
N GLN A 78 8.84 -6.47 7.23
CA GLN A 78 7.85 -7.56 7.22
C GLN A 78 8.25 -8.70 6.29
N PHE A 79 9.08 -8.46 5.27
CA PHE A 79 9.57 -9.51 4.37
C PHE A 79 10.37 -10.60 5.10
N CYS A 80 11.05 -10.26 6.20
CA CYS A 80 11.69 -11.25 7.07
C CYS A 80 10.86 -11.57 8.32
N MET A 81 10.09 -10.61 8.86
CA MET A 81 9.26 -10.84 10.05
C MET A 81 8.15 -11.86 9.81
N VAL A 82 7.53 -11.86 8.62
CA VAL A 82 6.52 -12.87 8.24
C VAL A 82 7.10 -14.29 8.30
N PRO A 83 8.18 -14.64 7.57
CA PRO A 83 8.72 -16.00 7.63
C PRO A 83 9.29 -16.36 9.01
N TYR A 84 9.80 -15.41 9.80
CA TYR A 84 10.18 -15.69 11.20
C TYR A 84 9.01 -16.26 12.02
N ASN A 85 7.79 -15.76 11.81
CA ASN A 85 6.64 -16.08 12.65
C ASN A 85 5.72 -17.14 12.06
N LEU A 86 5.72 -17.30 10.73
CA LEU A 86 4.77 -18.18 10.03
C LEU A 86 5.43 -19.31 9.24
N MET A 87 6.74 -19.27 8.95
CA MET A 87 7.41 -20.32 8.17
C MET A 87 8.11 -21.32 9.08
N GLU A 88 7.64 -22.56 9.10
CA GLU A 88 8.39 -23.66 9.71
C GLU A 88 9.39 -24.23 8.70
N SER A 89 8.93 -24.55 7.49
CA SER A 89 9.76 -25.21 6.48
C SER A 89 9.49 -24.79 5.04
N LYS A 90 8.26 -24.40 4.67
CA LYS A 90 7.87 -24.20 3.27
C LYS A 90 6.88 -23.06 3.09
N ALA A 91 7.09 -22.20 2.10
CA ALA A 91 6.16 -21.13 1.76
C ALA A 91 5.93 -21.02 0.26
N ALA A 92 4.70 -20.68 -0.12
CA ALA A 92 4.30 -20.43 -1.50
C ALA A 92 4.24 -18.91 -1.77
N TYR A 93 4.65 -18.48 -2.96
CA TYR A 93 4.67 -17.07 -3.35
C TYR A 93 4.14 -16.89 -4.78
N LEU A 94 3.24 -15.92 -4.97
CA LEU A 94 2.85 -15.43 -6.29
C LEU A 94 3.71 -14.22 -6.67
N ASN A 95 4.57 -14.36 -7.68
CA ASN A 95 5.53 -13.32 -8.04
C ASN A 95 4.99 -12.39 -9.14
N THR A 96 4.29 -11.33 -8.72
CA THR A 96 3.65 -10.36 -9.63
C THR A 96 4.39 -9.03 -9.75
N GLY A 97 5.59 -8.90 -9.15
CA GLY A 97 6.34 -7.65 -9.24
C GLY A 97 7.54 -7.57 -8.31
N THR A 98 8.11 -6.36 -8.20
CA THR A 98 9.35 -6.11 -7.46
C THR A 98 9.19 -6.38 -5.96
N TRP A 99 8.03 -6.07 -5.38
CA TRP A 99 7.80 -6.27 -3.94
C TRP A 99 7.63 -7.76 -3.62
N ALA A 100 6.84 -8.50 -4.42
CA ALA A 100 6.74 -9.95 -4.33
C ALA A 100 8.10 -10.64 -4.49
N SER A 101 8.89 -10.24 -5.50
CA SER A 101 10.26 -10.76 -5.72
C SER A 101 11.19 -10.53 -4.53
N LYS A 102 11.06 -9.39 -3.82
CA LYS A 102 11.86 -9.09 -2.63
C LYS A 102 11.39 -9.89 -1.41
N ALA A 103 10.09 -9.99 -1.18
CA ALA A 103 9.53 -10.80 -0.09
C ALA A 103 9.92 -12.28 -0.25
N LEU A 104 9.79 -12.81 -1.47
CA LEU A 104 10.22 -14.16 -1.83
C LEU A 104 11.71 -14.38 -1.55
N LYS A 105 12.56 -13.40 -1.92
CA LYS A 105 14.02 -13.49 -1.68
C LYS A 105 14.36 -13.60 -0.20
N GLU A 106 13.72 -12.82 0.66
CA GLU A 106 13.95 -12.89 2.12
C GLU A 106 13.51 -14.24 2.69
N ALA A 107 12.36 -14.77 2.26
CA ALA A 107 11.83 -16.05 2.73
C ALA A 107 12.75 -17.25 2.41
N LYS A 108 13.58 -17.18 1.36
CA LYS A 108 14.56 -18.23 1.03
C LYS A 108 15.59 -18.46 2.13
N GLY A 109 15.77 -17.52 3.05
CA GLY A 109 16.62 -17.71 4.23
C GLY A 109 16.03 -18.65 5.30
N PHE A 110 14.76 -19.04 5.17
CA PHE A 110 14.00 -19.72 6.23
C PHE A 110 13.62 -21.16 5.91
N GLY A 111 13.60 -21.55 4.63
CA GLY A 111 13.26 -22.89 4.16
C GLY A 111 12.97 -22.93 2.65
N GLU A 112 12.16 -23.91 2.23
CA GLU A 112 11.73 -24.07 0.83
C GLU A 112 10.78 -22.97 0.40
N VAL A 113 11.01 -22.38 -0.77
CA VAL A 113 10.13 -21.35 -1.34
C VAL A 113 9.66 -21.77 -2.72
N VAL A 114 8.35 -21.95 -2.88
CA VAL A 114 7.70 -22.31 -4.14
C VAL A 114 7.15 -21.04 -4.79
N GLU A 115 7.73 -20.64 -5.93
CA GLU A 115 7.14 -19.62 -6.80
C GLU A 115 6.02 -20.26 -7.62
N VAL A 116 4.77 -20.13 -7.18
CA VAL A 116 3.62 -20.86 -7.78
C VAL A 116 3.29 -20.35 -9.18
N ALA A 117 3.51 -19.06 -9.43
CA ALA A 117 3.47 -18.45 -10.75
C ALA A 117 4.16 -17.08 -10.73
N SER A 118 4.50 -16.60 -11.93
CA SER A 118 5.18 -15.33 -12.11
C SER A 118 4.85 -14.70 -13.46
N SER A 119 4.55 -13.40 -13.48
CA SER A 119 4.41 -12.63 -14.71
C SER A 119 5.70 -11.91 -15.11
N LYS A 120 6.83 -12.24 -14.47
CA LYS A 120 8.15 -11.62 -14.72
C LYS A 120 8.58 -11.66 -16.19
N ALA A 121 8.31 -12.76 -16.90
CA ALA A 121 8.65 -12.91 -18.31
C ALA A 121 7.92 -11.90 -19.22
N ALA A 122 6.77 -11.39 -18.78
CA ALA A 122 6.00 -10.34 -19.45
C ALA A 122 6.18 -8.97 -18.79
N ASN A 123 7.30 -8.76 -18.08
CA ASN A 123 7.57 -7.54 -17.32
C ASN A 123 6.45 -7.19 -16.30
N PHE A 124 5.84 -8.22 -15.72
CA PHE A 124 4.80 -8.12 -14.70
C PHE A 124 3.53 -7.35 -15.13
N ASN A 125 3.22 -7.33 -16.44
CA ASN A 125 2.08 -6.58 -16.97
C ASN A 125 0.69 -7.24 -16.76
N TYR A 126 0.62 -8.41 -16.13
CA TYR A 126 -0.63 -9.09 -15.74
C TYR A 126 -0.46 -9.85 -14.41
N ILE A 127 -1.58 -10.28 -13.83
CA ILE A 127 -1.65 -11.16 -12.66
C ILE A 127 -1.86 -12.61 -13.15
N PRO A 128 -0.93 -13.55 -12.89
CA PRO A 128 -1.14 -14.95 -13.25
C PRO A 128 -2.38 -15.53 -12.56
N LYS A 129 -3.16 -16.35 -13.27
CA LYS A 129 -4.43 -16.93 -12.80
C LYS A 129 -4.43 -18.46 -12.77
N ASP A 130 -3.56 -19.07 -13.57
CA ASP A 130 -3.42 -20.52 -13.68
C ASP A 130 -2.21 -20.98 -12.84
N TYR A 131 -2.48 -21.29 -11.57
CA TYR A 131 -1.49 -21.84 -10.64
C TYR A 131 -2.18 -22.66 -9.56
N VAL A 132 -1.42 -23.57 -8.94
CA VAL A 132 -1.88 -24.39 -7.82
C VAL A 132 -1.14 -23.95 -6.56
N ILE A 133 -1.89 -23.68 -5.49
CA ILE A 133 -1.32 -23.39 -4.17
C ILE A 133 -1.02 -24.74 -3.49
N PRO A 134 0.25 -25.04 -3.14
CA PRO A 134 0.58 -26.28 -2.43
C PRO A 134 -0.10 -26.31 -1.06
N ALA A 135 -0.84 -27.39 -0.77
CA ALA A 135 -1.54 -27.55 0.49
C ALA A 135 -0.61 -27.85 1.69
N ASP A 136 0.65 -28.18 1.42
CA ASP A 136 1.70 -28.43 2.41
C ASP A 136 2.58 -27.20 2.69
N ALA A 137 2.26 -26.03 2.11
CA ALA A 137 2.94 -24.78 2.45
C ALA A 137 2.42 -24.21 3.77
N ASP A 138 3.32 -23.66 4.59
CA ASP A 138 2.98 -23.01 5.86
C ASP A 138 2.16 -21.73 5.64
N TYR A 139 2.40 -21.04 4.52
CA TYR A 139 1.57 -19.95 4.03
C TYR A 139 1.74 -19.71 2.52
N PHE A 140 0.78 -18.97 1.96
CA PHE A 140 0.83 -18.43 0.60
C PHE A 140 0.91 -16.91 0.65
N HIS A 141 1.90 -16.30 0.00
CA HIS A 141 2.13 -14.85 -0.01
C HIS A 141 1.79 -14.23 -1.36
N ILE A 142 1.07 -13.10 -1.30
CA ILE A 142 0.73 -12.27 -2.44
C ILE A 142 1.10 -10.80 -2.21
N THR A 143 1.36 -10.09 -3.31
CA THR A 143 1.33 -8.61 -3.33
C THR A 143 0.07 -8.17 -4.05
N THR A 144 -0.86 -7.56 -3.31
CA THR A 144 -2.19 -7.21 -3.82
C THR A 144 -2.14 -6.09 -4.85
N ASN A 145 -1.25 -5.11 -4.69
CA ASN A 145 -1.05 -4.03 -5.66
C ASN A 145 0.45 -3.80 -5.98
N ASN A 146 0.81 -3.94 -7.25
CA ASN A 146 2.18 -3.81 -7.74
C ASN A 146 2.47 -2.37 -8.20
N THR A 147 2.89 -1.52 -7.25
CA THR A 147 3.10 -0.08 -7.43
C THR A 147 3.98 0.33 -8.62
N ILE A 148 4.90 -0.52 -9.07
CA ILE A 148 5.83 -0.20 -10.17
C ILE A 148 5.21 -0.56 -11.54
N PHE A 149 4.44 -1.64 -11.60
CA PHE A 149 3.94 -2.21 -12.86
C PHE A 149 2.47 -1.84 -13.13
N GLY A 150 1.77 -1.35 -12.12
CA GLY A 150 0.38 -0.91 -12.23
C GLY A 150 -0.61 -2.06 -12.39
N THR A 151 -0.32 -3.20 -11.77
CA THR A 151 -1.23 -4.36 -11.70
C THR A 151 -1.78 -4.55 -10.28
N GLU A 152 -3.03 -4.98 -10.17
CA GLU A 152 -3.75 -5.16 -8.89
C GLU A 152 -4.62 -6.42 -8.88
N ILE A 153 -4.63 -7.10 -7.73
CA ILE A 153 -5.52 -8.22 -7.42
C ILE A 153 -6.81 -7.65 -6.82
N LEU A 154 -7.84 -7.50 -7.67
CA LEU A 154 -9.10 -6.83 -7.32
C LEU A 154 -10.10 -7.72 -6.55
N LYS A 155 -9.79 -9.00 -6.35
CA LYS A 155 -10.64 -9.97 -5.66
C LYS A 155 -9.85 -10.72 -4.61
N ASP A 156 -10.45 -10.93 -3.45
CA ASP A 156 -9.83 -11.69 -2.38
C ASP A 156 -9.75 -13.18 -2.77
N ILE A 157 -8.61 -13.81 -2.47
CA ILE A 157 -8.28 -15.17 -2.91
C ILE A 157 -8.70 -16.20 -1.85
N ASP A 158 -9.36 -17.26 -2.28
CA ASP A 158 -9.56 -18.45 -1.45
C ASP A 158 -8.31 -19.31 -1.49
N SER A 159 -7.63 -19.43 -0.34
CA SER A 159 -6.37 -20.16 -0.19
C SER A 159 -6.57 -21.39 0.68
N PRO A 160 -6.02 -22.57 0.30
CA PRO A 160 -6.08 -23.79 1.12
C PRO A 160 -5.15 -23.74 2.35
N VAL A 161 -4.25 -22.76 2.40
CA VAL A 161 -3.28 -22.52 3.47
C VAL A 161 -3.35 -21.05 3.93
N PRO A 162 -2.79 -20.67 5.09
CA PRO A 162 -2.76 -19.28 5.54
C PRO A 162 -2.34 -18.29 4.45
N LEU A 163 -3.19 -17.32 4.13
CA LEU A 163 -2.91 -16.29 3.11
C LEU A 163 -2.24 -15.06 3.76
N VAL A 164 -1.11 -14.64 3.20
CA VAL A 164 -0.38 -13.44 3.60
C VAL A 164 -0.41 -12.42 2.48
N ALA A 165 -0.79 -11.17 2.78
CA ALA A 165 -0.89 -10.11 1.79
C ALA A 165 -0.06 -8.88 2.16
N ASP A 166 0.80 -8.45 1.23
CA ASP A 166 1.29 -7.07 1.18
C ASP A 166 0.18 -6.19 0.58
N MET A 167 -0.42 -5.33 1.39
CA MET A 167 -1.43 -4.33 1.01
C MET A 167 -0.90 -2.90 1.17
N SER A 168 0.41 -2.73 1.01
CA SER A 168 1.07 -1.47 1.32
C SER A 168 0.55 -0.30 0.47
N SER A 169 0.06 -0.52 -0.75
CA SER A 169 -0.39 0.54 -1.67
C SER A 169 -1.90 0.68 -1.85
N ASP A 170 -2.69 -0.25 -1.35
CA ASP A 170 -4.12 -0.37 -1.64
C ASP A 170 -4.96 -0.70 -0.40
N ILE A 171 -4.35 -0.85 0.79
CA ILE A 171 -5.10 -0.91 2.04
C ILE A 171 -6.05 0.29 2.15
N PHE A 172 -7.27 0.05 2.62
CA PHE A 172 -8.36 1.04 2.70
C PHE A 172 -8.81 1.64 1.35
N SER A 173 -8.38 1.13 0.19
CA SER A 173 -8.84 1.65 -1.11
C SER A 173 -10.22 1.10 -1.53
N ARG A 174 -10.57 -0.09 -1.02
CA ARG A 174 -11.83 -0.82 -1.24
C ARG A 174 -12.16 -1.69 -0.02
N PRO A 175 -13.41 -2.17 0.12
CA PRO A 175 -13.72 -3.26 1.02
C PRO A 175 -12.92 -4.52 0.68
N ILE A 176 -12.48 -5.24 1.73
CA ILE A 176 -11.82 -6.55 1.66
C ILE A 176 -12.47 -7.48 2.68
N ASP A 177 -12.46 -8.78 2.42
CA ASP A 177 -12.81 -9.79 3.42
C ASP A 177 -11.56 -10.20 4.21
N VAL A 178 -11.35 -9.57 5.38
CA VAL A 178 -10.18 -9.82 6.24
C VAL A 178 -10.12 -11.27 6.71
N SER A 179 -11.25 -11.97 6.80
CA SER A 179 -11.30 -13.37 7.28
C SER A 179 -10.56 -14.35 6.36
N LYS A 180 -10.36 -13.99 5.09
CA LYS A 180 -9.59 -14.78 4.12
C LYS A 180 -8.07 -14.71 4.33
N TYR A 181 -7.59 -13.74 5.10
CA TYR A 181 -6.17 -13.48 5.29
C TYR A 181 -5.73 -13.91 6.68
N ALA A 182 -4.64 -14.67 6.77
CA ALA A 182 -3.99 -14.94 8.04
C ALA A 182 -3.15 -13.74 8.52
N LEU A 183 -2.55 -13.02 7.57
CA LEU A 183 -1.77 -11.81 7.86
C LEU A 183 -1.87 -10.81 6.70
N ILE A 184 -2.17 -9.56 7.03
CA ILE A 184 -2.08 -8.41 6.12
C ILE A 184 -1.02 -7.47 6.68
N TYR A 185 -0.12 -6.97 5.85
CA TYR A 185 0.83 -5.93 6.27
C TYR A 185 1.01 -4.85 5.20
N GLY A 186 1.58 -3.72 5.61
CA GLY A 186 1.98 -2.68 4.68
C GLY A 186 2.79 -1.57 5.34
N GLY A 187 3.64 -0.93 4.55
CA GLY A 187 4.23 0.36 4.92
C GLY A 187 3.20 1.46 4.72
N ALA A 188 3.05 2.34 5.71
CA ALA A 188 1.97 3.33 5.72
C ALA A 188 2.12 4.45 4.68
N GLN A 189 3.34 4.68 4.16
CA GLN A 189 3.73 5.83 3.33
C GLN A 189 3.07 5.95 1.95
N LYS A 190 2.18 5.01 1.59
CA LYS A 190 1.50 5.03 0.29
C LYS A 190 0.04 5.44 0.41
N ASN A 191 -0.73 4.84 1.32
CA ASN A 191 -2.18 5.07 1.37
C ASN A 191 -2.74 5.39 2.77
N LEU A 192 -1.87 5.53 3.79
CA LEU A 192 -2.31 5.64 5.18
C LEU A 192 -1.69 6.82 5.94
N ALA A 193 -0.37 6.89 6.05
CA ALA A 193 0.32 7.84 6.93
C ALA A 193 1.70 8.22 6.38
N PRO A 194 2.45 9.15 7.01
CA PRO A 194 3.84 9.41 6.65
C PRO A 194 4.73 8.17 6.76
N ALA A 195 5.89 8.21 6.11
CA ALA A 195 6.89 7.16 6.24
C ALA A 195 7.42 7.02 7.68
N GLY A 196 7.73 5.79 8.06
CA GLY A 196 8.21 5.43 9.41
C GLY A 196 7.33 4.41 10.13
N LEU A 197 6.10 4.20 9.66
CA LEU A 197 5.15 3.22 10.18
C LEU A 197 4.93 2.06 9.20
N ALA A 198 4.86 0.85 9.76
CA ALA A 198 4.23 -0.32 9.16
C ALA A 198 3.02 -0.73 10.01
N PHE A 199 1.96 -1.20 9.37
CA PHE A 199 0.86 -1.86 10.06
C PHE A 199 0.91 -3.36 9.79
N VAL A 200 0.39 -4.15 10.73
CA VAL A 200 0.16 -5.60 10.58
C VAL A 200 -1.21 -5.93 11.15
N ILE A 201 -2.01 -6.68 10.42
CA ILE A 201 -3.25 -7.29 10.89
C ILE A 201 -3.00 -8.79 10.86
N VAL A 202 -3.03 -9.48 11.99
CA VAL A 202 -2.64 -10.89 12.07
C VAL A 202 -3.64 -11.69 12.88
N LYS A 203 -4.02 -12.87 12.35
CA LYS A 203 -4.85 -13.84 13.05
C LYS A 203 -4.01 -14.54 14.10
N GLU A 204 -4.38 -14.43 15.37
CA GLU A 204 -3.50 -14.86 16.46
C GLU A 204 -3.25 -16.38 16.45
N GLU A 205 -4.23 -17.16 16.00
CA GLU A 205 -4.14 -18.63 15.94
C GLU A 205 -3.07 -19.16 14.97
N VAL A 206 -2.53 -18.32 14.07
CA VAL A 206 -1.45 -18.73 13.15
C VAL A 206 -0.06 -18.54 13.76
N LEU A 207 0.05 -17.86 14.91
CA LEU A 207 1.31 -17.59 15.59
C LEU A 207 1.69 -18.73 16.55
N GLY A 208 2.98 -18.80 16.90
CA GLY A 208 3.49 -19.78 17.88
C GLY A 208 3.64 -21.21 17.36
N LYS A 209 3.54 -21.41 16.04
CA LYS A 209 3.68 -22.71 15.38
C LYS A 209 5.10 -23.00 14.89
N VAL A 210 5.96 -21.99 14.84
CA VAL A 210 7.35 -22.11 14.38
C VAL A 210 8.26 -22.50 15.55
N THR A 211 9.12 -23.50 15.35
CA THR A 211 10.02 -24.03 16.39
C THR A 211 11.32 -23.24 16.54
N ARG A 212 11.70 -22.47 15.50
CA ARG A 212 12.93 -21.67 15.50
C ARG A 212 12.90 -20.56 16.56
N HIS A 213 14.08 -20.18 17.05
CA HIS A 213 14.21 -18.99 17.89
C HIS A 213 13.89 -17.72 17.08
N ILE A 214 12.96 -16.91 17.59
CA ILE A 214 12.58 -15.61 17.01
C ILE A 214 13.12 -14.50 17.92
N PRO A 215 14.03 -13.63 17.44
CA PRO A 215 14.47 -12.46 18.21
C PRO A 215 13.29 -11.57 18.61
N SER A 216 13.33 -10.99 19.81
CA SER A 216 12.15 -10.34 20.40
C SER A 216 11.53 -9.24 19.54
N MET A 217 12.37 -8.42 18.88
CA MET A 217 11.90 -7.35 17.98
C MET A 217 11.19 -7.88 16.73
N LEU A 218 11.41 -9.13 16.35
CA LEU A 218 10.83 -9.78 15.18
C LEU A 218 9.65 -10.70 15.56
N ASN A 219 9.30 -10.84 16.84
CA ASN A 219 8.24 -11.74 17.29
C ASN A 219 6.90 -10.99 17.41
N TYR A 220 5.90 -11.36 16.59
CA TYR A 220 4.59 -10.69 16.64
C TYR A 220 3.88 -10.86 17.97
N LYS A 221 4.01 -12.02 18.63
CA LYS A 221 3.36 -12.26 19.93
C LYS A 221 3.84 -11.28 20.99
N ILE A 222 5.14 -10.97 21.01
CA ILE A 222 5.69 -9.96 21.92
C ILE A 222 5.11 -8.57 21.65
N HIS A 223 4.96 -8.19 20.38
CA HIS A 223 4.32 -6.91 20.03
C HIS A 223 2.83 -6.88 20.39
N ILE A 224 2.10 -7.99 20.24
CA ILE A 224 0.70 -8.14 20.67
C ILE A 224 0.59 -7.98 22.19
N ASP A 225 1.38 -8.75 22.95
CA ASP A 225 1.38 -8.75 24.42
C ASP A 225 1.72 -7.37 25.00
N ASN A 226 2.39 -6.51 24.23
CA ASN A 226 2.77 -5.15 24.62
C ASN A 226 1.98 -4.04 23.88
N GLY A 227 0.90 -4.37 23.17
CA GLY A 227 0.04 -3.39 22.50
C GLY A 227 0.75 -2.52 21.47
N SER A 228 1.63 -3.11 20.64
CA SER A 228 2.52 -2.41 19.68
C SER A 228 3.59 -1.52 20.32
N MET A 229 3.74 -1.57 21.64
CA MET A 229 4.67 -0.73 22.39
C MET A 229 5.68 -1.60 23.13
N PHE A 230 6.20 -2.66 22.50
CA PHE A 230 7.30 -3.42 23.06
C PHE A 230 8.55 -2.52 23.22
N ASN A 231 8.86 -1.74 22.18
CA ASN A 231 9.83 -0.64 22.20
C ASN A 231 9.12 0.70 21.87
N THR A 232 9.88 1.78 21.76
CA THR A 232 9.34 3.10 21.36
C THR A 232 8.76 3.04 19.93
N PRO A 233 7.44 3.25 19.74
CA PRO A 233 6.81 3.22 18.43
C PRO A 233 7.06 4.53 17.65
N PRO A 234 6.79 4.56 16.33
CA PRO A 234 6.81 5.80 15.54
C PRO A 234 5.60 6.69 15.89
N VAL A 235 5.70 7.44 16.98
CA VAL A 235 4.57 8.18 17.60
C VAL A 235 3.80 9.09 16.64
N LEU A 236 4.52 9.93 15.88
CA LEU A 236 3.87 10.88 14.96
C LEU A 236 3.23 10.18 13.74
N PRO A 237 3.89 9.21 13.08
CA PRO A 237 3.22 8.39 12.07
C PRO A 237 1.98 7.65 12.57
N VAL A 238 1.96 7.14 13.81
CA VAL A 238 0.77 6.51 14.40
C VAL A 238 -0.36 7.52 14.59
N TYR A 239 -0.07 8.69 15.15
CA TYR A 239 -1.06 9.76 15.29
C TYR A 239 -1.61 10.21 13.91
N SER A 240 -0.76 10.36 12.91
CA SER A 240 -1.20 10.72 11.56
C SER A 240 -2.06 9.62 10.91
N ALA A 241 -1.77 8.34 11.19
CA ALA A 241 -2.61 7.23 10.77
C ALA A 241 -4.00 7.29 11.42
N LEU A 242 -4.09 7.59 12.72
CA LEU A 242 -5.36 7.81 13.43
C LEU A 242 -6.22 8.87 12.71
N GLU A 243 -5.62 10.02 12.40
CA GLU A 243 -6.35 11.09 11.71
C GLU A 243 -6.80 10.70 10.29
N THR A 244 -5.99 9.91 9.56
CA THR A 244 -6.44 9.36 8.27
C THR A 244 -7.63 8.41 8.43
N LEU A 245 -7.70 7.61 9.50
CA LEU A 245 -8.83 6.72 9.76
C LEU A 245 -10.11 7.53 10.06
N HIS A 246 -10.00 8.60 10.85
CA HIS A 246 -11.11 9.54 11.06
C HIS A 246 -11.60 10.13 9.75
N TRP A 247 -10.69 10.56 8.87
CA TRP A 247 -11.05 11.07 7.54
C TRP A 247 -11.75 10.00 6.68
N ILE A 248 -11.24 8.77 6.65
CA ILE A 248 -11.88 7.67 5.90
C ILE A 248 -13.33 7.47 6.39
N LYS A 249 -13.56 7.51 7.71
CA LYS A 249 -14.89 7.38 8.29
C LYS A 249 -15.78 8.57 7.94
N SER A 250 -15.26 9.81 8.02
CA SER A 250 -16.02 11.03 7.75
C SER A 250 -16.52 11.12 6.31
N ILE A 251 -15.79 10.54 5.35
CA ILE A 251 -16.20 10.53 3.94
C ILE A 251 -17.15 9.39 3.57
N GLY A 252 -17.54 8.51 4.50
CA GLY A 252 -18.47 7.39 4.25
C GLY A 252 -17.83 6.01 4.16
N GLY A 253 -16.58 5.84 4.61
CA GLY A 253 -15.91 4.55 4.72
C GLY A 253 -15.52 3.91 3.38
N LEU A 254 -15.20 2.62 3.41
CA LEU A 254 -14.56 1.93 2.27
C LEU A 254 -15.45 1.78 1.04
N LYS A 255 -16.77 1.69 1.21
CA LYS A 255 -17.70 1.62 0.07
C LYS A 255 -17.70 2.91 -0.74
N GLU A 256 -17.62 4.06 -0.07
CA GLU A 256 -17.50 5.35 -0.75
C GLU A 256 -16.09 5.56 -1.29
N MET A 257 -15.07 5.11 -0.55
CA MET A 257 -13.67 5.15 -1.03
C MET A 257 -13.49 4.37 -2.33
N GLU A 258 -14.06 3.17 -2.43
CA GLU A 258 -13.99 2.35 -3.64
C GLU A 258 -14.61 3.08 -4.84
N LYS A 259 -15.82 3.66 -4.68
CA LYS A 259 -16.48 4.43 -5.75
C LYS A 259 -15.61 5.58 -6.24
N ARG A 260 -14.97 6.32 -5.32
CA ARG A 260 -14.08 7.44 -5.65
C ARG A 260 -12.85 6.96 -6.41
N ASN A 261 -12.24 5.87 -5.97
CA ASN A 261 -11.05 5.30 -6.59
C ASN A 261 -11.35 4.70 -7.97
N ILE A 262 -12.50 4.04 -8.15
CA ILE A 262 -12.98 3.59 -9.46
C ILE A 262 -13.13 4.80 -10.40
N ARG A 263 -13.81 5.87 -9.98
CA ARG A 263 -14.00 7.07 -10.82
C ARG A 263 -12.68 7.69 -11.25
N LYS A 264 -11.72 7.83 -10.33
CA LYS A 264 -10.36 8.34 -10.63
C LYS A 264 -9.64 7.46 -11.64
N ALA A 265 -9.62 6.15 -11.40
CA ALA A 265 -8.94 5.20 -12.28
C ALA A 265 -9.57 5.17 -13.67
N THR A 266 -10.91 5.12 -13.76
CA THR A 266 -11.65 5.18 -15.02
C THR A 266 -11.32 6.46 -15.80
N LEU A 267 -11.40 7.63 -15.16
CA LEU A 267 -11.10 8.91 -15.82
C LEU A 267 -9.71 8.91 -16.48
N LEU A 268 -8.69 8.41 -15.78
CA LEU A 268 -7.33 8.39 -16.32
C LEU A 268 -7.12 7.28 -17.36
N TYR A 269 -7.66 6.08 -17.14
CA TYR A 269 -7.53 4.99 -18.09
C TYR A 269 -8.30 5.24 -19.39
N ASP A 270 -9.45 5.90 -19.33
CA ASP A 270 -10.22 6.30 -20.52
C ASP A 270 -9.41 7.29 -21.38
N GLU A 271 -8.71 8.24 -20.74
CA GLU A 271 -7.78 9.13 -21.44
C GLU A 271 -6.63 8.35 -22.07
N ILE A 272 -5.96 7.47 -21.31
CA ILE A 272 -4.84 6.67 -21.82
C ILE A 272 -5.27 5.80 -23.02
N ASP A 273 -6.44 5.18 -22.96
CA ASP A 273 -6.91 4.26 -23.99
C ASP A 273 -7.34 4.98 -25.28
N ARG A 274 -7.86 6.22 -25.18
CA ARG A 274 -8.28 7.00 -26.36
C ARG A 274 -7.15 7.83 -26.97
N ASN A 275 -6.16 8.22 -26.18
CA ASN A 275 -5.14 9.19 -26.59
C ASN A 275 -4.17 8.54 -27.59
N SER A 276 -3.84 9.25 -28.67
CA SER A 276 -2.98 8.70 -29.72
C SER A 276 -1.52 8.57 -29.29
N LEU A 277 -1.06 9.33 -28.30
CA LEU A 277 0.35 9.39 -27.90
C LEU A 277 0.72 8.33 -26.86
N PHE A 278 -0.23 7.84 -26.07
CA PHE A 278 0.05 7.01 -24.91
C PHE A 278 -0.49 5.58 -25.06
N THR A 279 0.04 4.66 -24.26
CA THR A 279 -0.54 3.33 -24.05
C THR A 279 -0.30 2.86 -22.63
N GLY A 280 -1.30 2.17 -22.04
CA GLY A 280 -1.19 1.59 -20.70
C GLY A 280 -0.29 0.36 -20.69
N THR A 281 0.47 0.15 -19.60
CA THR A 281 1.43 -0.97 -19.53
C THR A 281 0.81 -2.28 -19.06
N ALA A 282 -0.29 -2.23 -18.30
CA ALA A 282 -0.95 -3.40 -17.72
C ALA A 282 -2.12 -3.88 -18.59
N VAL A 283 -2.31 -5.21 -18.61
CA VAL A 283 -3.49 -5.88 -19.16
C VAL A 283 -4.76 -5.35 -18.47
N LYS A 284 -5.82 -5.07 -19.26
CA LYS A 284 -6.94 -4.21 -18.84
C LYS A 284 -7.64 -4.70 -17.57
N GLU A 285 -7.90 -5.99 -17.47
CA GLU A 285 -8.60 -6.59 -16.32
C GLU A 285 -7.78 -6.61 -15.02
N ASP A 286 -6.47 -6.45 -15.13
CA ASP A 286 -5.53 -6.48 -14.01
C ASP A 286 -5.01 -5.08 -13.65
N ARG A 287 -5.53 -4.02 -14.30
CA ARG A 287 -5.12 -2.63 -14.08
C ARG A 287 -5.34 -2.18 -12.63
N SER A 288 -4.29 -1.60 -12.06
CA SER A 288 -4.33 -0.99 -10.73
C SER A 288 -5.19 0.27 -10.69
N ARG A 289 -6.06 0.36 -9.68
CA ARG A 289 -6.83 1.56 -9.35
C ARG A 289 -6.01 2.57 -8.55
N MET A 290 -4.82 2.20 -8.07
CA MET A 290 -3.96 3.03 -7.23
C MET A 290 -2.75 3.60 -7.99
N ASN A 291 -2.13 2.80 -8.87
CA ASN A 291 -0.91 3.18 -9.58
C ASN A 291 -1.10 2.94 -11.08
N VAL A 292 -1.42 4.01 -11.80
CA VAL A 292 -1.67 3.96 -13.23
C VAL A 292 -0.36 4.15 -13.98
N CYS A 293 0.14 3.08 -14.61
CA CYS A 293 1.38 3.08 -15.40
C CYS A 293 1.06 3.12 -16.90
N PHE A 294 1.76 4.00 -17.62
CA PHE A 294 1.61 4.20 -19.05
C PHE A 294 2.92 4.70 -19.67
N VAL A 295 3.07 4.52 -20.97
CA VAL A 295 4.25 4.93 -21.75
C VAL A 295 3.81 5.69 -22.99
N MET A 296 4.74 6.40 -23.63
CA MET A 296 4.52 6.85 -25.01
C MET A 296 4.36 5.61 -25.92
N LYS A 297 3.52 5.70 -26.95
CA LYS A 297 3.54 4.68 -28.02
C LYS A 297 4.91 4.68 -28.71
N PRO A 298 5.37 3.54 -29.25
CA PRO A 298 6.71 3.42 -29.81
C PRO A 298 7.12 4.52 -30.79
N GLU A 299 6.22 4.94 -31.67
CA GLU A 299 6.42 6.01 -32.65
C GLU A 299 6.61 7.41 -32.03
N TYR A 300 6.16 7.60 -30.79
CA TYR A 300 6.27 8.86 -30.03
C TYR A 300 7.27 8.77 -28.86
N ALA A 301 8.09 7.72 -28.78
CA ALA A 301 9.02 7.51 -27.66
C ALA A 301 9.99 8.68 -27.44
N HIS A 302 10.37 9.38 -28.52
CA HIS A 302 11.23 10.56 -28.49
C HIS A 302 10.63 11.78 -27.76
N LEU A 303 9.32 11.77 -27.48
CA LEU A 303 8.61 12.84 -26.80
C LEU A 303 8.52 12.64 -25.28
N GLU A 304 9.08 11.55 -24.71
CA GLU A 304 8.97 11.23 -23.27
C GLU A 304 9.49 12.37 -22.38
N ASP A 305 10.71 12.85 -22.61
CA ASP A 305 11.30 13.94 -21.82
C ASP A 305 10.54 15.25 -22.00
N GLU A 306 10.00 15.50 -23.20
CA GLU A 306 9.21 16.69 -23.47
C GLU A 306 7.87 16.66 -22.71
N PHE A 307 7.20 15.51 -22.66
CA PHE A 307 5.97 15.36 -21.88
C PHE A 307 6.23 15.49 -20.37
N LEU A 308 7.34 14.94 -19.86
CA LEU A 308 7.73 15.14 -18.45
C LEU A 308 7.96 16.62 -18.12
N LYS A 309 8.61 17.35 -19.02
CA LYS A 309 8.80 18.79 -18.85
C LYS A 309 7.46 19.53 -18.90
N PHE A 310 6.63 19.24 -19.89
CA PHE A 310 5.32 19.86 -20.07
C PHE A 310 4.43 19.69 -18.83
N THR A 311 4.28 18.46 -18.34
CA THR A 311 3.47 18.16 -17.15
C THR A 311 4.02 18.82 -15.87
N SER A 312 5.34 18.89 -15.71
CA SER A 312 5.99 19.61 -14.60
C SER A 312 5.69 21.12 -14.62
N GLU A 313 5.78 21.73 -15.81
CA GLU A 313 5.42 23.13 -16.05
C GLU A 313 3.93 23.39 -15.77
N HIS A 314 3.07 22.38 -15.92
CA HIS A 314 1.63 22.42 -15.60
C HIS A 314 1.31 21.91 -14.19
N GLY A 315 2.31 21.75 -13.33
CA GLY A 315 2.14 21.52 -11.90
C GLY A 315 1.95 20.05 -11.48
N MET A 316 2.09 19.09 -12.41
CA MET A 316 2.11 17.67 -12.10
C MET A 316 3.44 17.29 -11.46
N VAL A 317 3.40 16.66 -10.29
CA VAL A 317 4.60 16.26 -9.53
C VAL A 317 4.60 14.75 -9.35
N GLY A 318 5.75 14.11 -9.55
CA GLY A 318 5.92 12.68 -9.24
C GLY A 318 5.36 11.72 -10.30
N ILE A 319 5.13 12.19 -11.54
CA ILE A 319 4.60 11.33 -12.62
C ILE A 319 5.66 10.51 -13.35
N LYS A 320 6.95 10.80 -13.15
CA LYS A 320 8.03 10.04 -13.79
C LYS A 320 7.98 8.59 -13.30
N GLY A 321 7.96 7.66 -14.24
CA GLY A 321 7.94 6.23 -13.98
C GLY A 321 9.14 5.77 -13.17
N HIS A 322 9.01 4.59 -12.56
CA HIS A 322 10.12 4.05 -11.78
C HIS A 322 11.31 3.72 -12.69
N ARG A 323 12.53 4.01 -12.23
CA ARG A 323 13.77 3.84 -13.02
C ARG A 323 13.98 2.47 -13.69
N SER A 324 13.36 1.42 -13.15
CA SER A 324 13.47 0.06 -13.70
C SER A 324 12.52 -0.23 -14.86
N VAL A 325 11.52 0.62 -15.10
CA VAL A 325 10.50 0.45 -16.15
C VAL A 325 10.40 1.64 -17.10
N GLY A 326 10.87 2.83 -16.70
CA GLY A 326 10.76 4.04 -17.52
C GLY A 326 9.34 4.59 -17.59
N GLY A 327 9.06 5.48 -18.57
CA GLY A 327 7.73 5.98 -18.84
C GLY A 327 7.12 6.80 -17.72
N PHE A 328 5.81 6.62 -17.49
CA PHE A 328 5.01 7.41 -16.58
C PHE A 328 4.25 6.56 -15.58
N ARG A 329 4.04 7.12 -14.39
CA ARG A 329 3.19 6.54 -13.36
C ARG A 329 2.48 7.63 -12.59
N ALA A 330 1.15 7.62 -12.63
CA ALA A 330 0.31 8.45 -11.78
C ALA A 330 -0.19 7.62 -10.58
N SER A 331 0.23 7.98 -9.37
CA SER A 331 -0.30 7.34 -8.15
C SER A 331 -1.49 8.14 -7.64
N ILE A 332 -2.66 7.51 -7.68
CA ILE A 332 -3.98 8.12 -7.46
C ILE A 332 -4.64 7.58 -6.18
N TYR A 333 -3.82 7.42 -5.13
CA TYR A 333 -4.19 6.98 -3.78
C TYR A 333 -5.40 7.73 -3.19
N ASN A 334 -5.95 7.22 -2.10
CA ASN A 334 -7.19 7.70 -1.47
C ASN A 334 -7.24 9.23 -1.34
N ALA A 335 -6.17 9.83 -0.84
CA ALA A 335 -6.06 11.26 -0.58
C ALA A 335 -5.89 12.13 -1.83
N LEU A 336 -5.55 11.56 -3.00
CA LEU A 336 -5.48 12.31 -4.24
C LEU A 336 -6.91 12.62 -4.72
N PRO A 337 -7.27 13.91 -4.85
CA PRO A 337 -8.61 14.31 -5.25
C PRO A 337 -8.81 14.15 -6.77
N ILE A 338 -10.04 13.94 -7.21
CA ILE A 338 -10.35 13.66 -8.63
C ILE A 338 -9.96 14.81 -9.55
N GLU A 339 -9.99 16.05 -9.06
CA GLU A 339 -9.59 17.25 -9.80
C GLU A 339 -8.10 17.22 -10.16
N SER A 340 -7.27 16.52 -9.37
CA SER A 340 -5.87 16.30 -9.76
C SER A 340 -5.76 15.33 -10.93
N VAL A 341 -6.58 14.28 -10.94
CA VAL A 341 -6.63 13.35 -12.06
C VAL A 341 -7.13 14.05 -13.33
N GLN A 342 -8.17 14.89 -13.20
CA GLN A 342 -8.65 15.72 -14.31
C GLN A 342 -7.55 16.65 -14.84
N ALA A 343 -6.79 17.32 -13.96
CA ALA A 343 -5.71 18.19 -14.40
C ALA A 343 -4.60 17.44 -15.17
N LEU A 344 -4.31 16.18 -14.81
CA LEU A 344 -3.39 15.35 -15.60
C LEU A 344 -3.99 14.97 -16.95
N VAL A 345 -5.28 14.60 -16.99
CA VAL A 345 -6.00 14.32 -18.23
C VAL A 345 -5.98 15.54 -19.16
N ASP A 346 -6.26 16.74 -18.65
CA ASP A 346 -6.19 17.98 -19.42
C ASP A 346 -4.78 18.24 -19.98
N CYS A 347 -3.73 17.93 -19.20
CA CYS A 347 -2.35 18.01 -19.67
C CYS A 347 -2.07 17.01 -20.81
N MET A 348 -2.58 15.78 -20.70
CA MET A 348 -2.42 14.75 -21.74
C MET A 348 -3.11 15.16 -23.04
N GLN A 349 -4.29 15.76 -22.96
CA GLN A 349 -5.07 16.24 -24.10
C GLN A 349 -4.42 17.46 -24.77
N ALA A 350 -3.95 18.41 -23.95
CA ALA A 350 -3.24 19.58 -24.46
C ALA A 350 -1.94 19.18 -25.15
N PHE A 351 -1.18 18.25 -24.55
CA PHE A 351 0.04 17.74 -25.17
C PHE A 351 -0.23 16.96 -26.46
N GLU A 352 -1.29 16.15 -26.50
CA GLU A 352 -1.75 15.48 -27.73
C GLU A 352 -2.06 16.48 -28.85
N THR A 353 -2.75 17.58 -28.52
CA THR A 353 -3.09 18.64 -29.48
C THR A 353 -1.86 19.40 -29.97
N LEU A 354 -0.82 19.57 -29.15
CA LEU A 354 0.43 20.26 -29.52
C LEU A 354 1.35 19.42 -30.41
N LYS A 355 1.17 18.10 -30.45
CA LYS A 355 2.06 17.15 -31.13
C LYS A 355 1.45 16.51 -32.38
N LYS A 356 0.15 16.68 -32.56
CA LYS A 356 -0.54 16.49 -33.84
C LYS A 356 -0.50 17.81 -34.61
#